data_AF-A0A3C0DXG5-F1
#
_entry.id   AF-A0A3C0DXG5-F1
#
_cell.length_a   1.000
_cell.length_b   1.000
_cell.length_c   1.000
_cell.angle_alpha   90.00
_cell.angle_beta   90.00
_cell.angle_gamma   90.00
#
_symmetry.space_group_name_H-M   'P 1'
#
loop_
_entity.id
_entity.type
_entity.pdbx_description
1 polymer ?
#
loop_
_entity_poly.entity_id
_entity_poly.type
_entity_poly.pdbx_seq_one_letter_code
_entity_poly.pdbx_strand_id
1 'polypeptide(L)'
;LTATKNRQMEDYGAVESAFWGRGEQEGLDHWQGIFRQLVVLNYLRKEVETYGVLHLTDKGMAFLSNPQPLMLAKQRDFSETDAGDSLVQTRGSAGGVLDPKLRDLLTVLRKEVSAEKELPPYVIFQDVSLDEMATHYPTTPDELLRITGVGSGKAAKYGAPFLALIAEHVEAEGIEKSEAMLVRSSAAKSKHKVTIIQLLDRKLGLTDIAAGIHGNRDMVLDEIEKIVGAGTKLNLDHILEESLDEECLEELFDFFSESEDDGLASALEEFDDAYSEEELRLAKIKFMSEVAH
;
A
#
# COMPACT_ATOMS: atom_id res chain seq x y z
N LEU A 1 -21.24 -18.68 1.01
CA LEU A 1 -21.08 -19.12 2.42
C LEU A 1 -21.43 -18.02 3.41
N THR A 2 -20.90 -16.80 3.22
CA THR A 2 -21.14 -15.62 4.09
C THR A 2 -22.44 -14.85 3.79
N ALA A 3 -23.27 -15.33 2.86
CA ALA A 3 -24.44 -14.63 2.31
C ALA A 3 -24.22 -13.19 1.81
N THR A 4 -22.98 -12.83 1.46
CA THR A 4 -22.66 -11.57 0.80
C THR A 4 -23.25 -11.54 -0.60
N LYS A 5 -24.24 -10.67 -0.82
CA LYS A 5 -24.89 -10.51 -2.12
C LYS A 5 -24.05 -9.63 -3.05
N ASN A 6 -23.84 -10.10 -4.27
CA ASN A 6 -23.35 -9.31 -5.37
C ASN A 6 -23.99 -9.82 -6.67
N ARG A 7 -23.88 -9.05 -7.75
CA ARG A 7 -24.48 -9.39 -9.05
C ARG A 7 -24.05 -10.77 -9.57
N GLN A 8 -22.78 -11.15 -9.37
CA GLN A 8 -22.27 -12.46 -9.79
C GLN A 8 -22.94 -13.61 -9.01
N MET A 9 -23.23 -13.44 -7.71
CA MET A 9 -23.91 -14.47 -6.91
C MET A 9 -25.34 -14.72 -7.36
N GLU A 10 -26.02 -13.70 -7.88
CA GLU A 10 -27.36 -13.82 -8.47
C GLU A 10 -27.27 -14.48 -9.85
N ASP A 11 -26.37 -14.00 -10.72
CA ASP A 11 -26.18 -14.52 -12.08
C ASP A 11 -25.79 -16.01 -12.12
N TYR A 12 -25.03 -16.49 -11.12
CA TYR A 12 -24.61 -17.90 -11.01
C TYR A 12 -25.52 -18.76 -10.11
N GLY A 13 -26.67 -18.24 -9.67
CA GLY A 13 -27.65 -19.00 -8.86
C GLY A 13 -27.16 -19.38 -7.46
N ALA A 14 -26.12 -18.72 -6.95
CA ALA A 14 -25.55 -19.01 -5.64
C ALA A 14 -26.53 -18.68 -4.50
N VAL A 15 -27.40 -17.68 -4.71
CA VAL A 15 -28.43 -17.26 -3.74
C VAL A 15 -29.49 -18.35 -3.50
N GLU A 16 -29.76 -19.18 -4.51
CA GLU A 16 -30.73 -20.29 -4.43
C GLU A 16 -30.09 -21.61 -3.97
N SER A 17 -28.77 -21.63 -3.82
CA SER A 17 -28.02 -22.82 -3.44
C SER A 17 -28.31 -23.24 -2.00
N ALA A 18 -28.38 -24.56 -1.76
CA ALA A 18 -28.50 -25.12 -0.42
C ALA A 18 -27.32 -24.73 0.51
N PHE A 19 -26.20 -24.26 -0.04
CA PHE A 19 -25.00 -23.81 0.70
C PHE A 19 -24.97 -22.30 0.96
N TRP A 20 -25.96 -21.55 0.48
CA TRP A 20 -26.10 -20.13 0.77
C TRP A 20 -26.25 -19.91 2.28
N GLY A 21 -25.55 -18.90 2.81
CA GLY A 21 -25.62 -18.51 4.22
C GLY A 21 -25.12 -19.51 5.29
N ARG A 22 -24.74 -20.74 4.93
CA ARG A 22 -24.34 -21.78 5.91
C ARG A 22 -23.11 -21.42 6.75
N GLY A 23 -22.32 -20.45 6.31
CA GLY A 23 -21.09 -20.03 6.96
C GLY A 23 -21.14 -18.62 7.53
N GLU A 24 -22.32 -18.02 7.68
CA GLU A 24 -22.49 -16.62 8.15
C GLU A 24 -21.93 -16.36 9.56
N GLN A 25 -21.78 -17.41 10.38
CA GLN A 25 -21.22 -17.29 11.73
C GLN A 25 -19.73 -16.96 11.75
N GLU A 26 -19.04 -17.15 10.63
CA GLU A 26 -17.60 -16.99 10.48
C GLU A 26 -17.29 -15.94 9.39
N GLY A 27 -16.27 -15.11 9.63
CA GLY A 27 -15.88 -14.03 8.72
C GLY A 27 -15.35 -14.52 7.37
N LEU A 28 -15.27 -13.62 6.39
CA LEU A 28 -14.73 -13.93 5.05
C LEU A 28 -13.32 -14.53 5.14
N ASP A 29 -12.50 -13.95 6.00
CA ASP A 29 -11.13 -14.39 6.24
C ASP A 29 -11.08 -15.88 6.59
N HIS A 30 -11.84 -16.30 7.62
CA HIS A 30 -11.94 -17.69 8.05
C HIS A 30 -12.15 -18.66 6.89
N TRP A 31 -13.14 -18.38 6.03
CA TRP A 31 -13.44 -19.23 4.88
C TRP A 31 -12.32 -19.23 3.85
N GLN A 32 -11.69 -18.08 3.59
CA GLN A 32 -10.53 -18.01 2.69
C GLN A 32 -9.35 -18.85 3.20
N GLY A 33 -9.06 -18.85 4.50
CA GLY A 33 -8.01 -19.69 5.06
C GLY A 33 -8.32 -21.18 4.93
N ILE A 34 -9.58 -21.58 5.11
CA ILE A 34 -10.02 -22.96 4.83
C ILE A 34 -9.78 -23.31 3.36
N PHE A 35 -10.25 -22.49 2.41
CA PHE A 35 -10.09 -22.76 0.98
C PHE A 35 -8.61 -22.83 0.56
N ARG A 36 -7.75 -21.94 1.07
CA ARG A 36 -6.30 -21.99 0.82
C ARG A 36 -5.69 -23.31 1.30
N GLN A 37 -6.07 -23.75 2.51
CA GLN A 37 -5.59 -25.02 3.04
C GLN A 37 -6.11 -26.21 2.24
N LEU A 38 -7.36 -26.18 1.77
CA LEU A 38 -7.93 -27.23 0.90
C LEU A 38 -7.22 -27.30 -0.46
N VAL A 39 -6.74 -26.18 -1.00
CA VAL A 39 -5.90 -26.17 -2.20
C VAL A 39 -4.53 -26.79 -1.91
N VAL A 40 -3.86 -26.38 -0.83
CA VAL A 40 -2.55 -26.94 -0.42
C VAL A 40 -2.63 -28.44 -0.16
N LEU A 41 -3.72 -28.90 0.46
CA LEU A 41 -3.98 -30.30 0.77
C LEU A 41 -4.50 -31.09 -0.45
N ASN A 42 -4.57 -30.46 -1.62
CA ASN A 42 -4.98 -31.04 -2.90
C ASN A 42 -6.42 -31.58 -2.92
N TYR A 43 -7.34 -31.01 -2.15
CA TYR A 43 -8.79 -31.27 -2.26
C TYR A 43 -9.44 -30.38 -3.33
N LEU A 44 -8.87 -29.19 -3.53
CA LEU A 44 -9.28 -28.23 -4.54
C LEU A 44 -8.09 -27.87 -5.42
N ARG A 45 -8.34 -27.54 -6.67
CA ARG A 45 -7.35 -26.96 -7.59
C ARG A 45 -7.89 -25.66 -8.17
N LYS A 46 -7.02 -24.68 -8.32
CA LYS A 46 -7.34 -23.41 -8.96
C LYS A 46 -7.00 -23.49 -10.44
N GLU A 47 -7.94 -23.12 -11.30
CA GLU A 47 -7.67 -22.95 -12.72
C GLU A 47 -6.98 -21.60 -12.95
N VAL A 48 -5.79 -21.63 -13.58
CA VAL A 48 -4.92 -20.46 -13.72
C VAL A 48 -5.38 -19.55 -14.85
N GLU A 49 -6.05 -20.12 -15.87
CA GLU A 49 -6.44 -19.43 -17.09
C GLU A 49 -7.82 -18.77 -17.00
N THR A 50 -8.66 -19.16 -16.03
CA THR A 50 -10.04 -18.67 -15.90
C THR A 50 -10.29 -18.14 -14.49
N TYR A 51 -9.87 -16.90 -14.23
CA TYR A 51 -10.23 -16.09 -13.05
C TYR A 51 -10.38 -16.85 -11.73
N GLY A 52 -9.45 -17.77 -11.44
CA GLY A 52 -9.39 -18.45 -10.16
C GLY A 52 -10.56 -19.35 -9.79
N VAL A 53 -11.29 -19.88 -10.77
CA VAL A 53 -12.32 -20.90 -10.54
C VAL A 53 -11.70 -22.11 -9.81
N LEU A 54 -12.39 -22.56 -8.77
CA LEU A 54 -11.97 -23.72 -7.97
C LEU A 54 -12.66 -24.97 -8.50
N HIS A 55 -11.86 -25.98 -8.81
CA HIS A 55 -12.32 -27.31 -9.19
C HIS A 55 -12.03 -28.32 -8.09
N LEU A 56 -12.91 -29.31 -7.94
CA LEU A 56 -12.63 -30.47 -7.11
C LEU A 56 -11.56 -31.34 -7.78
N THR A 57 -10.61 -31.81 -6.98
CA THR A 57 -9.68 -32.86 -7.40
C THR A 57 -10.30 -34.23 -7.17
N ASP A 58 -9.66 -35.30 -7.65
CA ASP A 58 -10.08 -36.67 -7.34
C ASP A 58 -10.14 -36.92 -5.82
N LYS A 59 -9.21 -36.31 -5.07
CA LYS A 59 -9.19 -36.34 -3.60
C LYS A 59 -10.36 -35.56 -2.98
N GLY A 60 -10.72 -34.41 -3.56
CA GLY A 60 -11.94 -33.66 -3.21
C GLY A 60 -13.22 -34.46 -3.42
N MET A 61 -13.34 -35.11 -4.57
CA MET A 61 -14.49 -35.96 -4.89
C MET A 61 -14.60 -37.19 -3.96
N ALA A 62 -13.47 -37.83 -3.66
CA ALA A 62 -13.41 -38.94 -2.71
C ALA A 62 -13.84 -38.51 -1.29
N PHE A 63 -13.46 -37.31 -0.87
CA PHE A 63 -13.88 -36.74 0.42
C PHE A 63 -15.39 -36.52 0.51
N LEU A 64 -16.02 -36.01 -0.55
CA LEU A 64 -17.48 -35.84 -0.58
C LEU A 64 -18.23 -37.17 -0.48
N SER A 65 -17.63 -38.24 -1.01
CA SER A 65 -18.23 -39.59 -0.99
C SER A 65 -18.04 -40.30 0.35
N ASN A 66 -16.92 -40.05 1.05
CA ASN A 66 -16.63 -40.62 2.37
C ASN A 66 -15.86 -39.59 3.23
N PRO A 67 -16.57 -38.67 3.89
CA PRO A 67 -15.93 -37.58 4.63
C PRO A 67 -15.19 -38.13 5.85
N GLN A 68 -13.91 -37.78 5.95
CA GLN A 68 -13.07 -38.06 7.12
C GLN A 68 -12.77 -36.76 7.86
N PRO A 69 -12.55 -36.78 9.18
CA PRO A 69 -12.15 -35.59 9.91
C PRO A 69 -10.89 -34.96 9.30
N LEU A 70 -10.97 -33.67 8.96
CA LEU A 70 -9.86 -32.91 8.41
C LEU A 70 -9.41 -31.87 9.44
N MET A 71 -8.16 -31.99 9.88
CA MET A 71 -7.56 -31.02 10.80
C MET A 71 -6.98 -29.87 9.98
N LEU A 72 -7.50 -28.66 10.21
CA LEU A 72 -7.02 -27.43 9.59
C LEU A 72 -6.40 -26.53 10.66
N ALA A 73 -5.38 -25.77 10.27
CA ALA A 73 -4.86 -24.72 11.12
C ALA A 73 -5.93 -23.62 11.27
N LYS A 74 -6.22 -23.23 12.52
CA LYS A 74 -7.06 -22.06 12.79
C LYS A 74 -6.39 -20.85 12.14
N GLN A 75 -7.17 -20.11 11.35
CA GLN A 75 -6.70 -18.86 10.79
C GLN A 75 -6.36 -17.92 11.94
N ARG A 76 -5.10 -17.48 11.98
CA ARG A 76 -4.71 -16.41 12.88
C ARG A 76 -5.34 -15.14 12.36
N ASP A 77 -6.20 -14.59 13.19
CA ASP A 77 -6.76 -13.27 12.99
C ASP A 77 -5.68 -12.25 13.32
N PHE A 78 -5.27 -11.48 12.33
CA PHE A 78 -4.39 -10.33 12.52
C PHE A 78 -5.21 -9.02 12.59
N SER A 79 -6.55 -9.09 12.54
CA SER A 79 -7.41 -7.91 12.63
C SER A 79 -7.52 -7.33 14.04
N GLU A 80 -7.23 -8.13 15.09
CA GLU A 80 -7.08 -7.59 16.46
C GLU A 80 -5.77 -6.80 16.66
N THR A 81 -4.87 -6.80 15.68
CA THR A 81 -3.75 -5.84 15.63
C THR A 81 -4.03 -4.61 14.76
N ASP A 82 -5.15 -4.56 14.01
CA ASP A 82 -5.41 -3.49 13.04
C ASP A 82 -6.59 -2.56 13.40
N ALA A 83 -7.40 -2.86 14.42
CA ALA A 83 -8.50 -1.97 14.85
C ALA A 83 -8.11 -0.95 15.95
N GLY A 84 -6.80 -0.84 16.26
CA GLY A 84 -6.29 0.10 17.26
C GLY A 84 -4.91 0.67 16.96
N ASP A 85 -4.35 0.43 15.77
CA ASP A 85 -2.94 0.74 15.48
C ASP A 85 -2.70 1.71 14.31
N SER A 86 -3.74 2.41 13.86
CA SER A 86 -3.56 3.49 12.87
C SER A 86 -3.20 4.85 13.49
N LEU A 87 -3.06 4.98 14.82
CA LEU A 87 -2.67 6.25 15.46
C LEU A 87 -2.09 6.13 16.88
N VAL A 88 -1.84 4.93 17.44
CA VAL A 88 -1.49 4.82 18.89
C VAL A 88 -0.35 3.84 19.28
N GLN A 89 0.12 2.84 18.51
CA GLN A 89 1.24 2.01 19.00
C GLN A 89 2.67 2.48 18.67
N THR A 90 2.88 3.76 18.39
CA THR A 90 4.21 4.39 18.58
C THR A 90 4.40 4.96 20.00
N ARG A 91 3.47 4.73 20.93
CA ARG A 91 3.63 5.12 22.35
C ARG A 91 3.84 3.93 23.31
N GLY A 92 3.91 2.72 22.78
CA GLY A 92 4.12 1.50 23.56
C GLY A 92 5.58 1.10 23.68
N SER A 93 6.34 1.78 24.54
CA SER A 93 7.56 1.26 25.18
C SER A 93 8.70 0.82 24.24
N ALA A 94 9.24 1.75 23.43
CA ALA A 94 10.65 1.80 22.97
C ALA A 94 10.94 2.84 21.85
N GLY A 95 9.97 3.64 21.38
CA GLY A 95 10.20 4.64 20.31
C GLY A 95 10.96 5.88 20.78
N GLY A 96 11.99 6.27 20.04
CA GLY A 96 12.70 7.53 20.25
C GLY A 96 11.73 8.72 20.27
N VAL A 97 12.08 9.77 21.00
CA VAL A 97 11.37 11.05 20.90
C VAL A 97 11.85 11.73 19.62
N LEU A 98 10.92 12.28 18.84
CA LEU A 98 11.25 13.06 17.64
C LEU A 98 12.24 14.18 18.01
N ASP A 99 13.36 14.25 17.30
CA ASP A 99 14.36 15.29 17.46
C ASP A 99 14.00 16.53 16.63
N PRO A 100 13.54 17.62 17.26
CA PRO A 100 13.12 18.81 16.52
C PRO A 100 14.28 19.46 15.78
N LYS A 101 15.51 19.39 16.32
CA LYS A 101 16.70 20.00 15.70
C LYS A 101 17.05 19.25 14.43
N LEU A 102 17.09 17.92 14.48
CA LEU A 102 17.32 17.12 13.28
C LEU A 102 16.19 17.29 12.26
N ARG A 103 14.93 17.34 12.70
CA ARG A 103 13.79 17.57 11.81
C ARG A 103 13.90 18.90 11.04
N ASP A 104 14.31 19.97 11.70
CA ASP A 104 14.52 21.27 11.05
C ASP A 104 15.66 21.19 10.02
N LEU A 105 16.79 20.57 10.37
CA LEU A 105 17.92 20.36 9.45
C LEU A 105 17.50 19.54 8.21
N LEU A 106 16.74 18.46 8.42
CA LEU A 106 16.22 17.63 7.33
C LEU A 106 15.25 18.40 6.43
N THR A 107 14.48 19.34 7.00
CA THR A 107 13.56 20.21 6.25
C THR A 107 14.32 21.15 5.32
N VAL A 108 15.38 21.77 5.84
CA VAL A 108 16.26 22.66 5.06
C VAL A 108 16.93 21.86 3.95
N LEU A 109 17.53 20.71 4.27
CA LEU A 109 18.17 19.86 3.27
C LEU A 109 17.18 19.40 2.20
N ARG A 110 15.95 19.04 2.56
CA ARG A 110 14.92 18.68 1.59
C ARG A 110 14.64 19.81 0.60
N LYS A 111 14.55 21.06 1.08
CA LYS A 111 14.37 22.23 0.22
C LYS A 111 15.55 22.47 -0.70
N GLU A 112 16.77 22.28 -0.21
CA GLU A 112 18.00 22.41 -1.04
C GLU A 112 18.02 21.35 -2.15
N VAL A 113 17.78 20.08 -1.79
CA VAL A 113 17.74 18.96 -2.74
C VAL A 113 16.60 19.14 -3.75
N SER A 114 15.43 19.60 -3.31
CA SER A 114 14.28 19.79 -4.20
C SER A 114 14.52 20.94 -5.18
N ALA A 115 15.12 22.05 -4.73
CA ALA A 115 15.51 23.16 -5.58
C ALA A 115 16.57 22.77 -6.62
N GLU A 116 17.57 21.96 -6.24
CA GLU A 116 18.58 21.44 -7.19
C GLU A 116 17.95 20.56 -8.28
N LYS A 117 16.86 19.87 -7.96
CA LYS A 117 16.16 18.98 -8.89
C LYS A 117 15.00 19.66 -9.61
N GLU A 118 14.69 20.92 -9.29
CA GLU A 118 13.51 21.64 -9.79
C GLU A 118 12.21 20.86 -9.50
N LEU A 119 12.14 20.23 -8.33
CA LEU A 119 10.98 19.44 -7.89
C LEU A 119 10.38 20.04 -6.62
N PRO A 120 9.07 19.83 -6.37
CA PRO A 120 8.48 20.13 -5.08
C PRO A 120 9.15 19.32 -3.93
N PRO A 121 9.29 19.89 -2.73
CA PRO A 121 9.96 19.22 -1.61
C PRO A 121 9.37 17.85 -1.25
N TYR A 122 8.05 17.71 -1.27
CA TYR A 122 7.34 16.48 -0.89
C TYR A 122 7.63 15.29 -1.83
N VAL A 123 8.04 15.58 -3.08
CA VAL A 123 8.47 14.56 -4.04
C VAL A 123 9.74 13.86 -3.56
N ILE A 124 10.67 14.59 -2.94
CA ILE A 124 11.93 14.05 -2.41
C ILE A 124 11.64 13.10 -1.25
N PHE A 125 11.05 13.63 -0.17
CA PHE A 125 10.60 12.87 0.99
C PHE A 125 9.36 13.55 1.60
N GLN A 126 8.35 12.75 1.92
CA GLN A 126 7.15 13.23 2.62
C GLN A 126 7.50 13.60 4.07
N ASP A 127 6.66 14.42 4.71
CA ASP A 127 6.89 14.85 6.09
C ASP A 127 6.97 13.69 7.07
N VAL A 128 6.13 12.65 6.89
CA VAL A 128 6.19 11.41 7.67
C VAL A 128 7.56 10.74 7.62
N SER A 129 8.24 10.78 6.46
CA SER A 129 9.58 10.22 6.32
C SER A 129 10.61 11.05 7.09
N LEU A 130 10.50 12.38 7.08
CA LEU A 130 11.41 13.25 7.83
C LEU A 130 11.22 13.12 9.35
N ASP A 131 9.98 12.99 9.81
CA ASP A 131 9.65 12.75 11.22
C ASP A 131 10.23 11.41 11.71
N GLU A 132 10.08 10.35 10.92
CA GLU A 132 10.66 9.05 11.23
C GLU A 132 12.20 9.07 11.17
N MET A 133 12.82 9.77 10.21
CA MET A 133 14.28 9.95 10.16
C MET A 133 14.79 10.69 11.42
N ALA A 134 14.08 11.73 11.86
CA ALA A 134 14.39 12.48 13.08
C ALA A 134 14.15 11.67 14.37
N THR A 135 13.43 10.56 14.29
CA THR A 135 13.12 9.68 15.42
C THR A 135 14.08 8.49 15.50
N HIS A 136 14.48 7.95 14.35
CA HIS A 136 15.25 6.71 14.25
C HIS A 136 16.71 6.90 13.82
N TYR A 137 17.09 8.09 13.38
CA TYR A 137 18.45 8.46 13.00
C TYR A 137 19.11 7.47 12.02
N PRO A 138 18.52 7.16 10.85
CA PRO A 138 19.15 6.25 9.89
C PRO A 138 20.47 6.84 9.36
N THR A 139 21.55 6.07 9.44
CA THR A 139 22.87 6.41 8.88
C THR A 139 23.37 5.45 7.83
N THR A 140 22.65 4.35 7.60
CA THR A 140 22.95 3.43 6.51
C THR A 140 21.79 3.36 5.52
N PRO A 141 22.06 3.01 4.24
CA PRO A 141 21.00 2.80 3.25
C PRO A 141 19.96 1.77 3.71
N ASP A 142 20.39 0.71 4.39
CA ASP A 142 19.50 -0.35 4.89
C ASP A 142 18.60 0.11 6.04
N GLU A 143 19.04 1.08 6.84
CA GLU A 143 18.21 1.74 7.85
C GLU A 143 17.23 2.71 7.21
N LEU A 144 17.67 3.44 6.19
CA LEU A 144 16.84 4.38 5.45
C LEU A 144 15.67 3.69 4.75
N LEU A 145 15.87 2.49 4.21
CA LEU A 145 14.81 1.66 3.61
C LEU A 145 13.75 1.17 4.62
N ARG A 146 13.98 1.34 5.93
CA ARG A 146 13.01 0.98 6.99
C ARG A 146 12.14 2.17 7.40
N ILE A 147 12.45 3.37 6.90
CA ILE A 147 11.66 4.58 7.10
C ILE A 147 10.41 4.52 6.22
N THR A 148 9.25 4.79 6.81
CA THR A 148 7.96 4.90 6.12
C THR A 148 8.04 5.94 5.00
N GLY A 149 7.53 5.60 3.83
CA GLY A 149 7.60 6.47 2.64
C GLY A 149 8.95 6.45 1.93
N VAL A 150 9.91 5.63 2.36
CA VAL A 150 11.22 5.49 1.71
C VAL A 150 11.41 4.10 1.12
N GLY A 151 11.26 3.98 -0.19
CA GLY A 151 11.61 2.79 -0.95
C GLY A 151 12.96 2.91 -1.65
N SER A 152 13.32 1.88 -2.40
CA SER A 152 14.62 1.77 -3.07
C SER A 152 14.90 2.89 -4.07
N GLY A 153 13.89 3.38 -4.79
CA GLY A 153 14.05 4.49 -5.75
C GLY A 153 14.51 5.77 -5.06
N LYS A 154 13.75 6.22 -4.05
CA LYS A 154 14.07 7.43 -3.27
C LYS A 154 15.36 7.30 -2.48
N ALA A 155 15.60 6.16 -1.84
CA ALA A 155 16.84 5.91 -1.11
C ALA A 155 18.07 6.01 -2.01
N ALA A 156 18.01 5.46 -3.23
CA ALA A 156 19.10 5.51 -4.19
C ALA A 156 19.30 6.93 -4.78
N LYS A 157 18.21 7.63 -5.10
CA LYS A 157 18.26 8.94 -5.79
C LYS A 157 18.55 10.11 -4.84
N TYR A 158 17.97 10.09 -3.64
CA TYR A 158 17.97 11.22 -2.71
C TYR A 158 18.61 10.90 -1.36
N GLY A 159 18.82 9.62 -1.00
CA GLY A 159 19.17 9.24 0.37
C GLY A 159 20.58 9.66 0.83
N ALA A 160 21.55 9.75 -0.08
CA ALA A 160 22.95 9.99 0.28
C ALA A 160 23.19 11.27 1.10
N PRO A 161 22.72 12.47 0.70
CA PRO A 161 22.88 13.68 1.50
C PRO A 161 22.16 13.62 2.85
N PHE A 162 20.99 12.97 2.92
CA PHE A 162 20.24 12.83 4.17
C PHE A 162 20.97 11.94 5.17
N LEU A 163 21.52 10.81 4.71
CA LEU A 163 22.33 9.92 5.55
C LEU A 163 23.57 10.63 6.09
N ALA A 164 24.24 11.45 5.26
CA ALA A 164 25.41 12.21 5.69
C ALA A 164 25.06 13.24 6.78
N LEU A 165 23.98 14.01 6.59
CA LEU A 165 23.50 14.98 7.58
C LEU A 165 23.12 14.31 8.91
N ILE A 166 22.41 13.18 8.85
CA ILE A 166 22.01 12.44 10.05
C ILE A 166 23.24 11.87 10.76
N ALA A 167 24.24 11.38 10.02
CA ALA A 167 25.50 10.89 10.60
C ALA A 167 26.25 12.00 11.35
N GLU A 168 26.36 13.18 10.74
CA GLU A 168 27.01 14.35 11.34
C GLU A 168 26.27 14.78 12.62
N HIS A 169 24.93 14.85 12.59
CA HIS A 169 24.13 15.21 13.75
C HIS A 169 24.28 14.22 14.91
N VAL A 170 24.26 12.91 14.59
CA VAL A 170 24.48 11.84 15.59
C VAL A 170 25.84 11.96 16.25
N GLU A 171 26.89 12.23 15.47
CA GLU A 171 28.24 12.41 15.99
C GLU A 171 28.36 13.68 16.84
N ALA A 172 27.80 14.81 16.38
CA ALA A 172 27.87 16.09 17.07
C ALA A 172 27.13 16.11 18.41
N GLU A 173 25.97 15.45 18.49
CA GLU A 173 25.13 15.40 19.70
C GLU A 173 25.43 14.17 20.58
N GLY A 174 26.33 13.27 20.14
CA GLY A 174 26.70 12.07 20.89
C GLY A 174 25.54 11.08 21.08
N ILE A 175 24.71 10.92 20.06
CA ILE A 175 23.47 10.11 20.12
C ILE A 175 23.83 8.62 20.05
N GLU A 176 23.51 7.87 21.11
CA GLU A 176 23.59 6.40 21.08
C GLU A 176 22.39 5.80 20.37
N LYS A 177 22.64 5.07 19.27
CA LYS A 177 21.58 4.38 18.53
C LYS A 177 21.26 3.05 19.17
N SER A 178 19.97 2.81 19.40
CA SER A 178 19.51 1.48 19.79
C SER A 178 19.43 0.56 18.57
N GLU A 179 20.37 -0.37 18.44
CA GLU A 179 20.36 -1.42 17.40
C GLU A 179 19.13 -2.35 17.49
N ALA A 180 18.45 -2.38 18.66
CA ALA A 180 17.43 -3.36 18.98
C ALA A 180 16.07 -3.12 18.30
N MET A 181 15.83 -1.95 17.71
CA MET A 181 14.47 -1.53 17.35
C MET A 181 14.09 -1.71 15.88
N LEU A 182 15.05 -1.88 14.97
CA LEU A 182 14.76 -1.86 13.54
C LEU A 182 14.29 -3.22 12.97
N VAL A 183 13.74 -4.11 13.79
CA VAL A 183 13.00 -5.27 13.28
C VAL A 183 11.57 -4.84 13.02
N ARG A 184 11.32 -4.15 11.89
CA ARG A 184 10.10 -4.54 11.18
C ARG A 184 10.37 -5.94 10.68
N SER A 185 9.53 -6.87 11.13
CA SER A 185 9.39 -8.15 10.45
C SER A 185 9.36 -7.86 8.95
N SER A 186 9.94 -8.74 8.16
CA SER A 186 9.78 -8.79 6.71
C SER A 186 8.31 -8.91 6.23
N ALA A 187 7.33 -8.65 7.12
CA ALA A 187 5.89 -8.71 6.95
C ALA A 187 5.22 -7.32 6.73
N ALA A 188 5.96 -6.21 6.76
CA ALA A 188 5.43 -4.89 6.37
C ALA A 188 5.53 -4.60 4.85
N LYS A 189 5.86 -5.61 4.02
CA LYS A 189 5.54 -5.52 2.60
C LYS A 189 4.02 -5.55 2.53
N SER A 190 3.37 -4.45 2.15
CA SER A 190 1.93 -4.45 1.94
C SER A 190 1.54 -5.72 1.19
N LYS A 191 0.66 -6.51 1.82
CA LYS A 191 0.16 -7.79 1.28
C LYS A 191 -0.39 -7.61 -0.12
N HIS A 192 -0.80 -6.39 -0.47
CA HIS A 192 -1.43 -6.02 -1.71
C HIS A 192 -0.47 -5.40 -2.72
N LYS A 193 0.67 -4.82 -2.31
CA LYS A 193 1.62 -4.14 -3.21
C LYS A 193 1.99 -4.95 -4.45
N VAL A 194 2.44 -6.20 -4.26
CA VAL A 194 2.86 -7.06 -5.38
C VAL A 194 1.68 -7.35 -6.32
N THR A 195 0.51 -7.64 -5.75
CA THR A 195 -0.71 -7.91 -6.51
C THR A 195 -1.14 -6.69 -7.31
N ILE A 196 -1.18 -5.50 -6.70
CA ILE A 196 -1.59 -4.25 -7.36
C ILE A 196 -0.65 -3.94 -8.52
N ILE A 197 0.67 -4.01 -8.31
CA ILE A 197 1.66 -3.79 -9.40
C ILE A 197 1.40 -4.76 -10.55
N GLN A 198 1.23 -6.05 -10.25
CA GLN A 198 0.97 -7.07 -11.28
C GLN A 198 -0.34 -6.84 -12.04
N LEU A 199 -1.38 -6.32 -11.39
CA LEU A 199 -2.67 -6.06 -12.03
C LEU A 199 -2.64 -4.76 -12.85
N LEU A 200 -1.91 -3.73 -12.39
CA LEU A 200 -1.63 -2.52 -13.15
C LEU A 200 -0.80 -2.81 -14.41
N ASP A 201 0.25 -3.64 -14.31
CA ASP A 201 1.07 -4.06 -15.45
C ASP A 201 0.25 -4.82 -16.50
N ARG A 202 -0.85 -5.46 -16.07
CA ARG A 202 -1.83 -6.14 -16.94
C ARG A 202 -2.92 -5.20 -17.45
N LYS A 203 -2.81 -3.90 -17.20
CA LYS A 203 -3.73 -2.84 -17.61
C LYS A 203 -5.16 -3.03 -17.11
N LEU A 204 -5.32 -3.55 -15.89
CA LEU A 204 -6.65 -3.63 -15.26
C LEU A 204 -7.05 -2.29 -14.65
N GLY A 205 -8.34 -1.99 -14.67
CA GLY A 205 -8.92 -0.82 -14.01
C GLY A 205 -9.04 -1.01 -12.49
N LEU A 206 -9.27 0.10 -11.77
CA LEU A 206 -9.31 0.12 -10.29
C LEU A 206 -10.34 -0.86 -9.70
N THR A 207 -11.49 -1.04 -10.35
CA THR A 207 -12.54 -1.98 -9.89
C THR A 207 -12.05 -3.42 -9.88
N ASP A 208 -11.33 -3.85 -10.92
CA ASP A 208 -10.80 -5.21 -11.01
C ASP A 208 -9.62 -5.43 -10.06
N ILE A 209 -8.80 -4.39 -9.87
CA ILE A 209 -7.72 -4.40 -8.89
C ILE A 209 -8.28 -4.56 -7.48
N ALA A 210 -9.32 -3.80 -7.14
CA ALA A 210 -10.01 -3.88 -5.85
C ALA A 210 -10.55 -5.30 -5.59
N ALA A 211 -11.20 -5.90 -6.59
CA ALA A 211 -11.66 -7.29 -6.52
C ALA A 211 -10.49 -8.27 -6.30
N GLY A 212 -9.37 -8.07 -6.99
CA GLY A 212 -8.16 -8.89 -6.89
C GLY A 212 -7.48 -8.84 -5.51
N ILE A 213 -7.62 -7.73 -4.79
CA ILE A 213 -7.09 -7.57 -3.43
C ILE A 213 -8.13 -7.83 -2.33
N HIS A 214 -9.39 -8.11 -2.70
CA HIS A 214 -10.54 -8.18 -1.78
C HIS A 214 -10.79 -6.88 -1.00
N GLY A 215 -10.57 -5.74 -1.65
CA GLY A 215 -10.77 -4.40 -1.10
C GLY A 215 -11.80 -3.59 -1.90
N ASN A 216 -11.76 -2.27 -1.73
CA ASN A 216 -12.53 -1.29 -2.50
C ASN A 216 -11.59 -0.36 -3.28
N ARG A 217 -12.16 0.57 -4.07
CA ARG A 217 -11.36 1.51 -4.89
C ARG A 217 -10.49 2.43 -4.05
N ASP A 218 -11.01 2.96 -2.95
CA ASP A 218 -10.27 3.85 -2.04
C ASP A 218 -9.03 3.16 -1.46
N MET A 219 -9.17 1.90 -1.02
CA MET A 219 -8.03 1.09 -0.54
C MET A 219 -6.99 0.84 -1.63
N VAL A 220 -7.43 0.68 -2.89
CA VAL A 220 -6.50 0.55 -4.02
C VAL A 220 -5.75 1.86 -4.23
N LEU A 221 -6.43 3.00 -4.23
CA LEU A 221 -5.81 4.32 -4.37
C LEU A 221 -4.82 4.60 -3.23
N ASP A 222 -5.22 4.37 -1.98
CA ASP A 222 -4.35 4.53 -0.81
C ASP A 222 -3.07 3.70 -0.93
N GLU A 223 -3.20 2.47 -1.44
CA GLU A 223 -2.06 1.58 -1.61
C GLU A 223 -1.18 2.00 -2.80
N ILE A 224 -1.77 2.43 -3.91
CA ILE A 224 -1.04 2.99 -5.06
C ILE A 224 -0.26 4.24 -4.64
N GLU A 225 -0.88 5.15 -3.88
CA GLU A 225 -0.23 6.34 -3.31
C GLU A 225 0.96 5.97 -2.43
N LYS A 226 0.82 4.97 -1.56
CA LYS A 226 1.95 4.45 -0.75
C LYS A 226 3.07 3.89 -1.62
N ILE A 227 2.72 3.14 -2.68
CA ILE A 227 3.70 2.53 -3.59
C ILE A 227 4.50 3.60 -4.33
N VAL A 228 3.82 4.59 -4.90
CA VAL A 228 4.44 5.71 -5.63
C VAL A 228 5.17 6.66 -4.68
N GLY A 229 4.59 6.96 -3.52
CA GLY A 229 5.18 7.77 -2.46
C GLY A 229 6.48 7.18 -1.93
N ALA A 230 6.61 5.85 -1.88
CA ALA A 230 7.87 5.15 -1.58
C ALA A 230 8.90 5.24 -2.72
N GLY A 231 8.54 5.83 -3.85
CA GLY A 231 9.36 5.82 -5.05
C GLY A 231 9.34 4.46 -5.73
N THR A 232 8.17 3.97 -6.11
CA THR A 232 8.04 2.94 -7.16
C THR A 232 7.29 3.54 -8.35
N LYS A 233 7.88 3.48 -9.55
CA LYS A 233 7.21 3.93 -10.77
C LYS A 233 6.08 2.97 -11.14
N LEU A 234 4.89 3.51 -11.40
CA LEU A 234 3.71 2.81 -11.90
C LEU A 234 3.18 3.48 -13.17
N ASN A 235 2.64 2.67 -14.09
CA ASN A 235 1.90 3.17 -15.24
C ASN A 235 0.39 3.10 -14.95
N LEU A 236 -0.29 4.23 -15.11
CA LEU A 236 -1.73 4.41 -14.87
C LEU A 236 -2.44 4.99 -16.09
N ASP A 237 -1.76 5.05 -17.24
CA ASP A 237 -2.26 5.72 -18.46
C ASP A 237 -3.61 5.14 -18.87
N HIS A 238 -3.73 3.81 -18.82
CA HIS A 238 -4.96 3.10 -19.17
C HIS A 238 -6.14 3.33 -18.21
N ILE A 239 -5.89 3.84 -17.00
CA ILE A 239 -6.95 4.23 -16.05
C ILE A 239 -7.32 5.70 -16.27
N LEU A 240 -6.32 6.55 -16.51
CA LEU A 240 -6.50 7.99 -16.67
C LEU A 240 -7.19 8.37 -17.98
N GLU A 241 -6.90 7.66 -19.07
CA GLU A 241 -7.50 7.90 -20.40
C GLU A 241 -9.04 7.83 -20.40
N GLU A 242 -9.66 7.23 -19.38
CA GLU A 242 -11.12 7.15 -19.23
C GLU A 242 -11.75 8.41 -18.61
N SER A 243 -10.98 9.21 -17.87
CA SER A 243 -11.50 10.32 -17.04
C SER A 243 -10.78 11.66 -17.22
N LEU A 244 -9.51 11.66 -17.61
CA LEU A 244 -8.69 12.86 -17.75
C LEU A 244 -7.99 12.85 -19.12
N ASP A 245 -8.20 13.92 -19.89
CA ASP A 245 -7.46 14.13 -21.13
C ASP A 245 -6.09 14.79 -20.86
N GLU A 246 -5.31 14.98 -21.93
CA GLU A 246 -3.94 15.51 -21.84
C GLU A 246 -3.93 16.96 -21.33
N GLU A 247 -4.92 17.78 -21.68
CA GLU A 247 -5.02 19.18 -21.25
C GLU A 247 -5.33 19.27 -19.75
N CYS A 248 -6.27 18.47 -19.25
CA CYS A 248 -6.55 18.36 -17.82
C CYS A 248 -5.34 17.86 -17.02
N LEU A 249 -4.61 16.88 -17.55
CA LEU A 249 -3.41 16.37 -16.88
C LEU A 249 -2.28 17.40 -16.82
N GLU A 250 -2.07 18.17 -17.89
CA GLU A 250 -1.10 19.25 -17.92
C GLU A 250 -1.41 20.32 -16.87
N GLU A 251 -2.67 20.78 -16.78
CA GLU A 251 -3.11 21.75 -15.76
C GLU A 251 -2.84 21.26 -14.34
N LEU A 252 -3.23 20.01 -14.04
CA LEU A 252 -3.03 19.43 -12.71
C LEU A 252 -1.55 19.21 -12.39
N PHE A 253 -0.73 18.87 -13.39
CA PHE A 253 0.72 18.72 -13.22
C PHE A 253 1.41 20.04 -12.92
N ASP A 254 1.03 21.11 -13.61
CA ASP A 254 1.53 22.45 -13.34
C ASP A 254 1.17 22.86 -11.90
N PHE A 255 -0.09 22.65 -11.50
CA PHE A 255 -0.54 22.89 -10.13
C PHE A 255 0.30 22.13 -9.09
N PHE A 256 0.49 20.81 -9.26
CA PHE A 256 1.27 20.02 -8.30
C PHE A 256 2.76 20.39 -8.28
N SER A 257 3.30 20.88 -9.39
CA SER A 257 4.68 21.35 -9.50
C SER A 257 4.91 22.66 -8.74
N GLU A 258 3.89 23.50 -8.63
CA GLU A 258 3.95 24.78 -7.91
C GLU A 258 3.56 24.67 -6.44
N SER A 259 2.90 23.58 -6.02
CA SER A 259 2.48 23.39 -4.63
C SER A 259 3.66 23.25 -3.65
N GLU A 260 3.58 23.98 -2.53
CA GLU A 260 4.54 23.88 -1.42
C GLU A 260 4.26 22.71 -0.47
N ASP A 261 3.03 22.15 -0.50
CA ASP A 261 2.58 21.04 0.33
C ASP A 261 2.30 19.78 -0.50
N ASP A 262 1.73 18.74 0.12
CA ASP A 262 1.36 17.48 -0.53
C ASP A 262 0.34 17.65 -1.70
N GLY A 263 -0.19 18.85 -1.92
CA GLY A 263 -0.91 19.30 -3.11
C GLY A 263 -2.36 18.86 -3.17
N LEU A 264 -2.70 17.69 -2.62
CA LEU A 264 -4.03 17.11 -2.78
C LEU A 264 -5.12 17.92 -2.08
N ALA A 265 -4.88 18.37 -0.85
CA ALA A 265 -5.87 19.16 -0.11
C ALA A 265 -6.16 20.49 -0.81
N SER A 266 -5.11 21.15 -1.29
CA SER A 266 -5.19 22.41 -2.03
C SER A 266 -5.88 22.20 -3.39
N ALA A 267 -5.58 21.11 -4.09
CA ALA A 267 -6.27 20.76 -5.34
C ALA A 267 -7.77 20.50 -5.13
N LEU A 268 -8.14 19.83 -4.03
CA LEU A 268 -9.55 19.59 -3.68
C LEU A 268 -10.32 20.88 -3.38
N GLU A 269 -9.65 21.93 -2.93
CA GLU A 269 -10.26 23.24 -2.69
C GLU A 269 -10.31 24.08 -3.98
N GLU A 270 -9.28 24.01 -4.83
CA GLU A 270 -9.17 24.80 -6.05
C GLU A 270 -10.03 24.27 -7.20
N PHE A 271 -10.15 22.95 -7.32
CA PHE A 271 -10.83 22.29 -8.43
C PHE A 271 -12.09 21.51 -8.03
N ASP A 272 -12.76 21.95 -6.95
CA ASP A 272 -13.90 21.25 -6.34
C ASP A 272 -15.11 21.05 -7.29
N ASP A 273 -15.22 21.89 -8.31
CA ASP A 273 -16.28 21.89 -9.31
C ASP A 273 -15.85 21.31 -10.67
N ALA A 274 -14.55 21.11 -10.88
CA ALA A 274 -13.97 20.65 -12.15
C ALA A 274 -13.61 19.15 -12.12
N TYR A 275 -13.06 18.65 -11.01
CA TYR A 275 -12.55 17.29 -10.90
C TYR A 275 -13.10 16.59 -9.65
N SER A 276 -13.37 15.30 -9.77
CA SER A 276 -13.66 14.44 -8.62
C SER A 276 -12.40 14.20 -7.78
N GLU A 277 -12.58 13.87 -6.51
CA GLU A 277 -11.46 13.49 -5.63
C GLU A 277 -10.64 12.33 -6.22
N GLU A 278 -11.30 11.37 -6.87
CA GLU A 278 -10.63 10.24 -7.51
C GLU A 278 -9.72 10.68 -8.66
N GLU A 279 -10.18 11.61 -9.51
CA GLU A 279 -9.41 12.17 -10.62
C GLU A 279 -8.18 12.95 -10.11
N LEU A 280 -8.37 13.80 -9.11
CA LEU A 280 -7.28 14.56 -8.49
C LEU A 280 -6.23 13.63 -7.86
N ARG A 281 -6.67 12.57 -7.17
CA ARG A 281 -5.77 11.55 -6.62
C ARG A 281 -5.02 10.83 -7.72
N LEU A 282 -5.69 10.40 -8.79
CA LEU A 282 -5.05 9.72 -9.92
C LEU A 282 -4.03 10.59 -10.63
N ALA A 283 -4.35 11.86 -10.90
CA ALA A 283 -3.43 12.83 -11.48
C ALA A 283 -2.20 13.03 -10.58
N LYS A 284 -2.39 13.19 -9.27
CA LYS A 284 -1.30 13.31 -8.31
C LYS A 284 -0.42 12.06 -8.27
N ILE A 285 -1.01 10.86 -8.25
CA ILE A 285 -0.28 9.61 -8.28
C ILE A 285 0.58 9.55 -9.56
N LYS A 286 0.01 9.91 -10.70
CA LYS A 286 0.68 9.95 -11.99
C LYS A 286 1.85 10.93 -11.99
N PHE A 287 1.65 12.15 -11.49
CA PHE A 287 2.68 13.15 -11.26
C PHE A 287 3.83 12.59 -10.42
N MET A 288 3.52 12.06 -9.22
CA MET A 288 4.53 11.48 -8.33
C MET A 288 5.28 10.29 -8.96
N SER A 289 4.60 9.50 -9.80
CA SER A 289 5.19 8.35 -10.50
C SER A 289 6.15 8.75 -11.62
N GLU A 290 5.98 9.92 -12.21
CA GLU A 290 6.88 10.41 -13.26
C GLU A 290 8.04 11.22 -12.70
N VAL A 291 7.78 12.00 -11.65
CA VAL A 291 8.72 13.00 -11.14
C VAL A 291 9.60 12.46 -10.01
N ALA A 292 9.08 11.54 -9.18
CA ALA A 292 9.86 10.95 -8.07
C ALA A 292 10.87 9.86 -8.49
N HIS A 293 10.99 9.57 -9.80
CA HIS A 293 11.78 8.47 -10.38
C HIS A 293 12.96 8.95 -11.20
#